data_AF-A0AAV9L6P6-F1
#
_entry.id   AF-A0AAV9L6P6-F1
#
_cell.length_a   1.000
_cell.length_b   1.000
_cell.length_c   1.000
_cell.angle_alpha   90.00
_cell.angle_beta   90.00
_cell.angle_gamma   90.00
#
_symmetry.space_group_name_H-M   'P 1'
#
loop_
_entity.id
_entity.type
_entity.pdbx_description
1 polymer ?
#
loop_
_entity_poly.entity_id
_entity_poly.type
_entity_poly.pdbx_seq_one_letter_code
_entity_poly.pdbx_strand_id
1 'polypeptide(L)'
;MFIDGAKNLNGSGIGAVLISPTGQHYPVSAKLRFLCSNNMAEYEACILGLRRAIDLDVKEMLIIGDSDLLIHQVRGEWATRNRKLLPYLECVHRLCKRFIKVEFKHVPRTQNEFVDALATLSSMIQHPDHNYIDPIRIRIYEQLAYCFHVQGEPNEKPWYNEI
;
A
#
# COMPACT_ATOMS: atom_id res chain seq x y z
N MET A 1 -3.09 7.05 -7.19
CA MET A 1 -2.46 5.97 -6.42
C MET A 1 -2.03 6.53 -5.08
N PHE A 2 -2.41 5.87 -3.99
CA PHE A 2 -1.94 6.18 -2.64
C PHE A 2 -0.81 5.22 -2.28
N ILE A 3 0.21 5.69 -1.57
CA ILE A 3 1.38 4.89 -1.17
C ILE A 3 1.74 5.14 0.29
N ASP A 4 2.26 4.13 0.97
CA ASP A 4 2.77 4.29 2.33
C ASP A 4 3.74 3.16 2.74
N GLY A 5 4.69 3.48 3.62
CA GLY A 5 5.65 2.56 4.21
C GLY A 5 5.56 2.51 5.73
N ALA A 6 5.43 1.30 6.29
CA ALA A 6 5.38 1.10 7.74
C ALA A 6 6.64 0.39 8.25
N LYS A 7 7.07 0.77 9.46
CA LYS A 7 8.11 0.07 10.22
C LYS A 7 7.69 -0.05 11.68
N ASN A 8 7.75 -1.26 12.21
CA ASN A 8 7.51 -1.55 13.62
C ASN A 8 8.45 -2.67 14.11
N LEU A 9 8.21 -3.16 15.33
CA LEU A 9 9.01 -4.22 15.95
C LEU A 9 9.01 -5.54 15.14
N ASN A 10 7.95 -5.80 14.38
CA ASN A 10 7.80 -7.03 13.58
C ASN A 10 8.49 -6.95 12.20
N GLY A 11 8.93 -5.75 11.80
CA GLY A 11 9.64 -5.53 10.55
C GLY A 11 9.13 -4.31 9.78
N SER A 12 9.31 -4.34 8.47
CA SER A 12 8.88 -3.28 7.57
C SER A 12 7.90 -3.82 6.54
N GLY A 13 6.85 -3.06 6.28
CA GLY A 13 5.82 -3.36 5.29
C GLY A 13 5.58 -2.15 4.40
N ILE A 14 5.06 -2.40 3.21
CA ILE A 14 4.79 -1.36 2.22
C ILE A 14 3.42 -1.60 1.61
N GLY A 15 2.69 -0.52 1.34
CA GLY A 15 1.38 -0.55 0.72
C GLY A 15 1.28 0.44 -0.43
N ALA A 16 0.51 0.08 -1.45
CA ALA A 16 0.03 1.00 -2.46
C ALA A 16 -1.39 0.62 -2.89
N VAL A 17 -2.20 1.62 -3.24
CA VAL A 17 -3.55 1.42 -3.76
C VAL A 17 -3.72 2.25 -5.01
N LEU A 18 -3.89 1.58 -6.16
CA LEU A 18 -4.36 2.26 -7.36
C LEU A 18 -5.87 2.35 -7.31
N ILE A 19 -6.41 3.50 -7.70
CA ILE A 19 -7.85 3.74 -7.78
C ILE A 19 -8.12 4.16 -9.22
N SER A 20 -8.98 3.42 -9.93
CA SER A 20 -9.38 3.78 -11.28
C SER A 20 -10.29 5.02 -11.28
N PRO A 21 -10.50 5.67 -12.43
CA PRO A 21 -11.49 6.75 -12.55
C PRO A 21 -12.91 6.33 -12.18
N THR A 22 -13.23 5.03 -12.25
CA THR A 22 -14.52 4.45 -11.84
C THR A 22 -14.60 4.14 -10.34
N GLY A 23 -13.55 4.44 -9.57
CA GLY A 23 -13.50 4.18 -8.13
C GLY A 23 -13.10 2.76 -7.73
N GLN A 24 -12.69 1.91 -8.68
CA GLN A 24 -12.26 0.56 -8.37
C GLN A 24 -10.86 0.56 -7.75
N HIS A 25 -10.70 -0.16 -6.64
CA HIS A 25 -9.45 -0.25 -5.89
C HIS A 25 -8.62 -1.47 -6.32
N TYR A 26 -7.33 -1.26 -6.50
CA TYR A 26 -6.33 -2.28 -6.81
C TYR A 26 -5.21 -2.19 -5.76
N PRO A 27 -5.41 -2.76 -4.56
CA PRO A 27 -4.42 -2.73 -3.50
C PRO A 27 -3.27 -3.70 -3.81
N VAL A 28 -2.06 -3.29 -3.46
CA VAL A 28 -0.85 -4.11 -3.48
C VAL A 28 -0.07 -3.82 -2.19
N SER A 29 0.41 -4.87 -1.53
CA SER A 29 1.13 -4.74 -0.26
C SER A 29 2.17 -5.85 -0.12
N ALA A 30 3.28 -5.56 0.53
CA ALA A 30 4.38 -6.52 0.69
C ALA A 30 5.17 -6.29 1.98
N LYS A 31 5.69 -7.38 2.56
CA LYS A 31 6.68 -7.32 3.65
C LYS A 31 8.08 -7.18 3.09
N LEU A 32 8.83 -6.21 3.59
CA LEU A 32 10.26 -6.09 3.31
C LEU A 32 11.03 -7.04 4.24
N ARG A 33 11.91 -7.87 3.65
CA ARG A 33 12.73 -8.86 4.37
C ARG A 33 14.17 -8.41 4.62
N PHE A 34 14.44 -7.13 4.46
CA PHE A 34 15.73 -6.51 4.71
C PHE A 34 15.59 -5.33 5.68
N LEU A 35 16.69 -4.95 6.30
CA LEU A 35 16.72 -3.80 7.20
C LEU A 35 16.42 -2.52 6.43
N CYS A 36 15.31 -1.89 6.79
CA CYS A 36 14.78 -0.71 6.12
C CYS A 36 14.59 0.42 7.15
N SER A 37 14.83 1.67 6.74
CA SER A 37 14.35 2.85 7.50
C SER A 37 12.95 3.23 7.03
N ASN A 38 12.24 4.09 7.77
CA ASN A 38 10.91 4.54 7.35
C ASN A 38 10.97 5.17 5.95
N ASN A 39 11.89 6.12 5.73
CA ASN A 39 12.07 6.75 4.42
C ASN A 39 12.35 5.75 3.30
N MET A 40 13.14 4.70 3.56
CA MET A 40 13.38 3.65 2.56
C MET A 40 12.10 2.85 2.28
N ALA A 41 11.27 2.57 3.30
CA ALA A 41 10.00 1.88 3.13
C ALA A 41 9.02 2.72 2.26
N GLU A 42 8.97 4.03 2.45
CA GLU A 42 8.18 4.94 1.60
C GLU A 42 8.59 4.85 0.12
N TYR A 43 9.90 4.86 -0.15
CA TYR A 43 10.41 4.71 -1.51
C TYR A 43 10.09 3.34 -2.10
N GLU A 44 10.24 2.27 -1.32
CA GLU A 44 9.87 0.91 -1.74
C GLU A 44 8.36 0.80 -2.03
N ALA A 45 7.51 1.42 -1.23
CA ALA A 45 6.07 1.50 -1.46
C ALA A 45 5.74 2.21 -2.79
N CYS A 46 6.41 3.34 -3.06
CA CYS A 46 6.29 4.06 -4.33
C CYS A 46 6.69 3.18 -5.52
N ILE A 47 7.83 2.49 -5.42
CA ILE A 47 8.36 1.61 -6.48
C ILE A 47 7.42 0.41 -6.72
N LEU A 48 6.91 -0.21 -5.65
CA LEU A 48 5.94 -1.30 -5.74
C LEU A 48 4.68 -0.86 -6.47
N GLY A 49 4.12 0.29 -6.08
CA GLY A 49 2.95 0.88 -6.72
C GLY A 49 3.17 1.20 -8.20
N LEU A 50 4.30 1.85 -8.53
CA LEU A 50 4.68 2.17 -9.92
C LEU A 50 4.83 0.92 -10.80
N ARG A 51 5.45 -0.15 -10.28
CA ARG A 51 5.54 -1.43 -10.99
C ARG A 51 4.16 -2.03 -11.23
N ARG A 52 3.30 -2.01 -10.20
CA ARG A 52 1.93 -2.50 -10.34
C ARG A 52 1.12 -1.71 -11.36
N ALA A 53 1.32 -0.39 -11.42
CA ALA A 53 0.70 0.48 -12.40
C ALA A 53 1.11 0.17 -13.84
N ILE A 54 2.41 -0.10 -14.04
CA ILE A 54 2.96 -0.53 -15.32
C ILE A 54 2.34 -1.85 -15.76
N ASP A 55 2.21 -2.82 -14.85
CA ASP A 55 1.61 -4.13 -15.15
C ASP A 55 0.13 -4.01 -15.56
N LEU A 56 -0.55 -2.96 -15.10
CA LEU A 56 -1.92 -2.62 -15.44
C LEU A 56 -2.03 -1.68 -16.66
N ASP A 57 -0.93 -1.43 -17.36
CA ASP A 57 -0.81 -0.53 -18.51
C ASP A 57 -1.36 0.90 -18.29
N VAL A 58 -1.27 1.39 -17.05
CA VAL A 58 -1.70 2.75 -16.70
C VAL A 58 -0.82 3.77 -17.43
N LYS A 59 -1.44 4.76 -18.09
CA LYS A 59 -0.72 5.80 -18.84
C LYS A 59 -0.49 7.09 -18.05
N GLU A 60 -1.42 7.44 -17.17
CA GLU A 60 -1.40 8.68 -16.39
C GLU A 60 -1.76 8.42 -14.94
N MET A 61 -1.08 9.12 -14.02
CA MET A 61 -1.29 8.90 -12.59
C MET A 61 -0.97 10.11 -11.71
N LEU A 62 -1.81 10.32 -10.69
CA LEU A 62 -1.48 11.11 -9.51
C LEU A 62 -1.05 10.18 -8.37
N ILE A 63 0.17 10.36 -7.86
CA ILE A 63 0.74 9.63 -6.73
C ILE A 63 0.59 10.49 -5.48
N ILE A 64 -0.04 9.92 -4.46
CA ILE A 64 -0.37 10.59 -3.21
C ILE A 64 0.31 9.84 -2.06
N GLY A 65 1.01 10.55 -1.19
CA GLY A 65 1.61 10.00 0.01
C GLY A 65 1.78 11.07 1.08
N ASP A 66 2.03 10.64 2.31
CA ASP A 66 2.22 11.48 3.50
C ASP A 66 3.70 11.68 3.88
N SER A 67 4.61 11.07 3.12
CA SER A 67 6.05 11.32 3.24
C SER A 67 6.46 12.60 2.51
N ASP A 68 6.53 13.72 3.24
CA ASP A 68 7.08 15.00 2.74
C ASP A 68 8.43 14.80 2.03
N LEU A 69 9.34 14.03 2.65
CA LEU A 69 10.67 13.80 2.11
C LEU A 69 10.62 13.14 0.73
N LEU A 70 9.84 12.07 0.57
CA LEU A 70 9.72 11.38 -0.71
C LEU A 70 9.13 12.32 -1.76
N ILE A 71 8.02 12.98 -1.44
CA ILE A 71 7.28 13.82 -2.38
C ILE A 71 8.16 14.98 -2.87
N HIS A 72 8.79 15.71 -1.95
CA HIS A 72 9.65 16.85 -2.29
C HIS A 72 10.94 16.44 -3.03
N GLN A 73 11.56 15.30 -2.67
CA GLN A 73 12.75 14.82 -3.38
C GLN A 73 12.43 14.36 -4.81
N VAL A 74 11.32 13.65 -5.02
CA VAL A 74 10.94 13.17 -6.36
C VAL A 74 10.55 14.32 -7.28
N ARG A 75 9.93 15.38 -6.74
CA ARG A 75 9.65 16.62 -7.47
C ARG A 75 10.89 17.48 -7.76
N GLY A 76 12.05 17.14 -7.18
CA GLY A 76 13.28 17.92 -7.31
C GLY A 76 13.31 19.19 -6.46
N GLU A 77 12.35 19.35 -5.54
CA GLU A 77 12.26 20.50 -4.64
C GLU A 77 13.31 20.40 -3.53
N TRP A 78 13.60 19.17 -3.06
CA TRP A 78 14.62 18.90 -2.04
C TRP A 78 15.73 18.00 -2.58
N ALA A 79 16.99 18.36 -2.28
CA ALA A 79 18.13 17.51 -2.58
C ALA A 79 18.37 16.46 -1.48
N THR A 80 18.77 15.24 -1.83
CA THR A 80 19.19 14.22 -0.87
C THR A 80 20.70 14.11 -0.79
N ARG A 81 21.26 14.24 0.42
CA ARG A 81 22.68 13.92 0.71
C ARG A 81 22.87 12.47 1.15
N ASN A 82 21.76 11.75 1.36
CA ASN A 82 21.81 10.36 1.80
C ASN A 82 22.08 9.45 0.61
N ARG A 83 23.32 8.94 0.54
CA ARG A 83 23.77 8.03 -0.54
C ARG A 83 22.93 6.76 -0.64
N LYS A 84 22.25 6.34 0.44
CA LYS A 84 21.34 5.17 0.42
C LYS A 84 20.02 5.46 -0.28
N LEU A 85 19.59 6.72 -0.36
CA LEU A 85 18.33 7.12 -1.00
C LEU A 85 18.49 7.49 -2.48
N LEU A 86 19.70 7.83 -2.93
CA LEU A 86 19.95 8.15 -4.34
C LEU A 86 19.49 7.03 -5.31
N PRO A 87 19.80 5.73 -5.07
CA PRO A 87 19.33 4.67 -5.95
C PRO A 87 17.80 4.55 -6.01
N TYR A 88 17.12 4.88 -4.92
CA TYR A 88 15.65 4.88 -4.88
C TYR A 88 15.06 6.01 -5.72
N LEU A 89 15.59 7.23 -5.55
CA LEU A 89 15.17 8.39 -6.32
C LEU A 89 15.37 8.16 -7.84
N GLU A 90 16.54 7.67 -8.22
CA GLU A 90 16.83 7.29 -9.62
C GLU A 90 15.88 6.21 -10.14
N CYS A 91 15.56 5.20 -9.31
CA CYS A 91 14.62 4.15 -9.68
C CYS A 91 13.21 4.70 -9.92
N VAL A 92 12.71 5.55 -9.02
CA VAL A 92 11.40 6.20 -9.16
C VAL A 92 11.36 7.03 -10.45
N HIS A 93 12.35 7.90 -10.69
CA HIS A 93 12.41 8.69 -11.93
C HIS A 93 12.47 7.82 -13.18
N ARG A 94 13.24 6.72 -13.16
CA ARG A 94 13.30 5.77 -14.28
C ARG A 94 11.96 5.10 -14.55
N LEU A 95 11.22 4.72 -13.51
CA LEU A 95 9.88 4.14 -13.65
C LEU A 95 8.87 5.17 -14.16
N CYS A 96 8.90 6.41 -13.66
CA CYS A 96 8.02 7.50 -14.10
C CYS A 96 8.13 7.78 -15.60
N LYS A 97 9.29 7.56 -16.23
CA LYS A 97 9.48 7.69 -17.69
C LYS A 97 8.65 6.72 -18.53
N ARG A 98 8.04 5.69 -17.93
CA ARG A 98 7.17 4.73 -18.62
C ARG A 98 5.72 5.21 -18.76
N PHE A 99 5.38 6.33 -18.14
CA PHE A 99 4.05 6.93 -18.16
C PHE A 99 4.06 8.17 -19.04
N ILE A 100 2.89 8.52 -19.59
CA ILE A 100 2.70 9.78 -20.31
C ILE A 100 2.76 10.95 -19.31
N LYS A 101 2.13 10.77 -18.15
CA LYS A 101 2.07 11.80 -17.12
C LYS A 101 2.08 11.19 -15.72
N VAL A 102 2.94 11.71 -14.84
CA VAL A 102 2.94 11.39 -13.41
C VAL A 102 3.03 12.67 -12.61
N GLU A 103 2.14 12.83 -11.65
CA GLU A 103 2.20 13.89 -10.66
C GLU A 103 2.36 13.30 -9.26
N PHE A 104 3.02 14.02 -8.38
CA PHE A 104 3.14 13.65 -6.96
C PHE A 104 2.40 14.68 -6.13
N LYS A 105 1.74 14.29 -5.05
CA LYS A 105 1.05 15.19 -4.10
C LYS A 105 1.20 14.69 -2.68
N HIS A 106 1.56 15.61 -1.79
CA HIS A 106 1.57 15.37 -0.36
C HIS A 106 0.16 15.53 0.23
N VAL A 107 -0.19 14.67 1.18
CA VAL A 107 -1.39 14.79 2.03
C VAL A 107 -1.06 14.44 3.48
N PRO A 108 -1.79 14.97 4.48
CA PRO A 108 -1.63 14.53 5.85
C PRO A 108 -1.91 13.04 6.04
N ARG A 109 -1.27 12.44 7.04
CA ARG A 109 -1.44 11.04 7.47
C ARG A 109 -2.91 10.58 7.55
N THR A 110 -3.78 11.43 8.10
CA THR A 110 -5.22 11.16 8.28
C THR A 110 -5.99 11.00 6.96
N GLN A 111 -5.39 11.39 5.83
CA GLN A 111 -5.95 11.18 4.49
C GLN A 111 -5.33 9.97 3.78
N ASN A 112 -4.36 9.29 4.41
CA ASN A 112 -3.66 8.12 3.86
C ASN A 112 -3.82 6.86 4.73
N GLU A 113 -4.78 6.86 5.67
CA GLU A 113 -5.00 5.81 6.67
C GLU A 113 -5.18 4.41 6.06
N PHE A 114 -5.84 4.32 4.89
CA PHE A 114 -6.08 3.03 4.26
C PHE A 114 -4.78 2.35 3.82
N VAL A 115 -3.83 3.09 3.24
CA VAL A 115 -2.59 2.49 2.73
C VAL A 115 -1.60 2.21 3.86
N ASP A 116 -1.66 2.98 4.94
CA ASP A 116 -0.94 2.65 6.17
C ASP A 116 -1.43 1.41 6.85
N ALA A 117 -2.74 1.22 6.92
CA ALA A 117 -3.27 -0.02 7.44
C ALA A 117 -2.73 -1.20 6.59
N LEU A 118 -2.64 -1.05 5.27
CA LEU A 118 -2.03 -2.06 4.39
C LEU A 118 -0.53 -2.26 4.63
N ALA A 119 0.23 -1.19 4.81
CA ALA A 119 1.67 -1.26 5.08
C ALA A 119 1.95 -1.85 6.48
N THR A 120 1.17 -1.46 7.47
CA THR A 120 1.22 -1.96 8.84
C THR A 120 0.84 -3.44 8.88
N LEU A 121 -0.26 -3.86 8.24
CA LEU A 121 -0.64 -5.27 8.14
C LEU A 121 0.45 -6.10 7.48
N SER A 122 1.06 -5.63 6.38
CA SER A 122 2.13 -6.39 5.72
C SER A 122 3.39 -6.50 6.57
N SER A 123 3.74 -5.48 7.35
CA SER A 123 4.87 -5.55 8.27
C SER A 123 4.73 -6.64 9.34
N MET A 124 3.48 -7.00 9.69
CA MET A 124 3.15 -7.99 10.71
C MET A 124 3.13 -9.43 10.19
N ILE A 125 3.18 -9.66 8.87
CA ILE A 125 3.21 -11.02 8.32
C ILE A 125 4.44 -11.76 8.87
N GLN A 126 4.22 -12.90 9.52
CA GLN A 126 5.29 -13.80 9.92
C GLN A 126 5.28 -14.99 8.96
N HIS A 127 6.41 -15.24 8.29
CA HIS A 127 6.59 -16.47 7.54
C HIS A 127 7.38 -17.45 8.40
N PRO A 128 6.91 -18.70 8.57
CA PRO A 128 7.64 -19.72 9.32
C PRO A 128 8.92 -20.15 8.61
N ASP A 129 9.01 -19.93 7.28
CA ASP A 129 10.16 -20.30 6.45
C ASP A 129 10.77 -19.08 5.74
N HIS A 130 12.08 -18.93 5.83
CA HIS A 130 12.83 -17.79 5.26
C HIS A 130 12.82 -17.75 3.72
N ASN A 131 12.41 -18.84 3.06
CA ASN A 131 12.55 -19.02 1.60
C ASN A 131 11.25 -18.84 0.79
N TYR A 132 10.11 -18.50 1.40
CA TYR A 132 8.83 -18.37 0.68
C TYR A 132 8.28 -16.94 0.73
N ILE A 133 7.82 -16.40 -0.40
CA ILE A 133 7.08 -15.13 -0.48
C ILE A 133 5.62 -15.50 -0.68
N ASP A 134 4.77 -15.32 0.32
CA ASP A 134 3.32 -15.40 0.11
C ASP A 134 2.75 -13.98 -0.03
N PRO A 135 2.34 -13.54 -1.24
CA PRO A 135 1.72 -12.25 -1.41
C PRO A 135 0.36 -12.24 -0.71
N ILE A 136 0.05 -11.22 0.10
CA ILE A 136 -1.33 -11.01 0.57
C ILE A 136 -2.20 -10.77 -0.67
N ARG A 137 -3.03 -11.76 -1.01
CA ARG A 137 -4.03 -11.63 -2.07
C ARG A 137 -5.29 -11.02 -1.50
N ILE A 138 -5.42 -9.72 -1.62
CA ILE A 138 -6.67 -9.02 -1.31
C ILE A 138 -7.63 -9.27 -2.47
N ARG A 139 -8.73 -9.98 -2.20
CA ARG A 139 -9.81 -10.22 -3.16
C ARG A 139 -11.00 -9.35 -2.79
N ILE A 140 -11.53 -8.64 -3.78
CA ILE A 140 -12.82 -7.97 -3.66
C ILE A 140 -13.87 -8.98 -4.11
N TYR A 141 -14.81 -9.28 -3.22
CA TYR A 141 -15.97 -10.11 -3.54
C TYR A 141 -17.18 -9.19 -3.73
N GLU A 142 -17.87 -9.32 -4.86
CA GLU A 142 -19.14 -8.60 -5.12
C GLU A 142 -20.32 -9.24 -4.37
N GLN A 143 -20.10 -10.42 -3.77
CA GLN A 143 -21.10 -11.11 -2.96
C GLN A 143 -21.16 -10.50 -1.56
N LEU A 144 -22.38 -10.21 -1.11
CA LEU A 144 -22.65 -9.74 0.24
C LEU A 144 -22.30 -10.84 1.26
N ALA A 145 -21.67 -10.47 2.38
CA ALA A 145 -21.15 -11.42 3.37
C ALA A 145 -22.21 -12.00 4.34
N TYR A 146 -23.51 -11.76 4.14
CA TYR A 146 -24.56 -12.28 5.04
C TYR A 146 -25.11 -13.63 4.57
N CYS A 147 -25.26 -14.57 5.49
CA CYS A 147 -26.01 -15.81 5.27
C CYS A 147 -27.50 -15.50 5.13
N PHE A 148 -28.07 -15.64 3.94
CA PHE A 148 -29.51 -15.90 3.77
C PHE A 148 -29.81 -17.36 4.11
N HIS A 149 -29.88 -17.71 5.40
CA HIS A 149 -30.78 -18.77 5.88
C HIS A 149 -30.87 -18.75 7.40
N VAL A 150 -31.60 -17.78 7.95
CA VAL A 150 -32.35 -18.08 9.17
C VAL A 150 -33.71 -18.51 8.66
N GLN A 151 -33.88 -19.82 8.40
CA GLN A 151 -35.21 -20.39 8.47
C GLN A 151 -35.70 -20.04 9.86
N GLY A 152 -36.70 -19.17 9.95
CA GLY A 152 -37.26 -18.73 11.21
C GLY A 152 -37.75 -19.94 11.97
N GLU A 153 -36.97 -20.40 12.95
CA GLU A 153 -37.55 -21.11 14.08
C GLU A 153 -38.15 -20.03 15.00
N PRO A 154 -39.46 -20.06 15.28
CA PRO A 154 -40.04 -19.22 16.29
C PRO A 154 -39.66 -19.80 17.65
N ASN A 155 -38.52 -19.40 18.19
CA ASN A 155 -38.27 -19.52 19.63
C ASN A 155 -37.61 -18.25 20.16
N GLU A 156 -38.37 -17.60 21.04
CA GLU A 156 -38.24 -16.23 21.54
C GLU A 156 -37.10 -16.04 22.54
N LYS A 157 -35.85 -16.24 22.14
CA LYS A 157 -34.72 -15.66 22.91
C LYS A 157 -33.67 -15.04 21.99
N PRO A 158 -33.38 -13.74 22.15
CA PRO A 158 -32.28 -13.11 21.45
C PRO A 158 -30.94 -13.72 21.84
N TRP A 159 -30.05 -13.82 20.86
CA TRP A 159 -28.72 -14.43 20.93
C TRP A 159 -27.71 -13.72 21.87
N TYR A 160 -28.10 -12.61 22.51
CA TYR A 160 -27.25 -11.84 23.43
C TYR A 160 -27.47 -12.16 24.91
N ASN A 161 -28.16 -13.26 25.23
CA ASN A 161 -28.34 -13.74 26.61
C ASN A 161 -27.33 -14.83 27.02
N GLU A 162 -26.19 -14.93 26.33
CA GLU A 162 -25.06 -15.79 26.73
C GLU A 162 -23.86 -14.95 27.18
N ILE A 163 -24.08 -14.09 28.20
CA ILE A 163 -23.01 -13.49 29.01
C ILE A 163 -23.36 -13.67 30.48
#